data_AF-A0A642V6S2-F1
#
_entry.id   AF-A0A642V6S2-F1
#
_cell.length_a   1.000
_cell.length_b   1.000
_cell.length_c   1.000
_cell.angle_alpha   90.00
_cell.angle_beta   90.00
_cell.angle_gamma   90.00
#
_symmetry.space_group_name_H-M   'P 1'
#
loop_
_entity.id
_entity.type
_entity.pdbx_description
1 polymer ?
#
loop_
_entity_poly.entity_id
_entity_poly.type
_entity_poly.pdbx_seq_one_letter_code
_entity_poly.pdbx_strand_id
1 'polypeptide(L)' 'MDKYYGNVCELDIIFNFQKAYYILDELLIAGEIQESSKRDVLRRIGQQDAMEAAEFEEDGLGRLLS' A
#
# COMPACT_ATOMS: atom_id res chain seq x y z
N MET A 1 -1.90 -0.05 -10.28
CA MET A 1 -2.25 -1.48 -10.23
C MET A 1 -1.22 -2.33 -10.97
N ASP A 2 -1.16 -2.34 -12.31
CA ASP A 2 -0.19 -3.18 -13.05
C ASP A 2 1.27 -3.01 -12.61
N LYS A 3 1.71 -1.76 -12.40
CA LYS A 3 3.09 -1.47 -11.98
C LYS A 3 3.39 -1.85 -10.53
N TYR A 4 2.37 -1.97 -9.68
CA TYR A 4 2.52 -2.34 -8.27
C TYR A 4 2.49 -3.88 -8.11
N TYR A 5 1.62 -4.57 -8.84
CA TYR A 5 1.46 -6.03 -8.75
C TYR A 5 2.30 -6.84 -9.76
N GLY A 6 2.79 -6.21 -10.85
CA GLY A 6 3.58 -6.89 -11.87
C GLY A 6 2.74 -7.83 -12.74
N ASN A 7 1.92 -7.26 -13.63
CA ASN A 7 0.83 -7.93 -14.39
C ASN A 7 -0.27 -8.44 -13.45
N VAL A 8 -1.20 -7.55 -13.09
CA VAL A 8 -2.29 -7.87 -12.16
C VAL A 8 -3.37 -8.69 -12.86
N CYS A 9 -3.89 -9.71 -12.19
CA CYS A 9 -5.17 -10.34 -12.52
C CYS A 9 -6.21 -10.09 -11.42
N GLU A 10 -7.48 -10.36 -11.70
CA GLU A 10 -8.58 -10.19 -10.74
C GLU A 10 -8.37 -10.96 -9.42
N LEU A 11 -7.73 -12.12 -9.48
CA LEU A 11 -7.39 -12.90 -8.30
C LEU A 11 -6.38 -12.18 -7.40
N ASP A 12 -5.42 -11.44 -7.97
CA ASP A 12 -4.44 -10.70 -7.16
C ASP A 12 -5.12 -9.61 -6.33
N ILE A 13 -6.15 -8.97 -6.89
CA ILE A 13 -6.97 -7.97 -6.19
C ILE A 13 -7.82 -8.65 -5.12
N ILE A 14 -8.41 -9.81 -5.40
CA ILE A 14 -9.22 -10.55 -4.43
C ILE A 14 -8.36 -11.00 -3.24
N PHE A 15 -7.18 -11.57 -3.50
CA PHE A 15 -6.30 -12.08 -2.45
C PHE A 15 -5.53 -10.98 -1.71
N ASN A 16 -5.28 -9.83 -2.33
CA ASN A 16 -4.57 -8.69 -1.73
C ASN A 16 -5.45 -7.43 -1.66
N PHE A 17 -6.72 -7.60 -1.27
CA PHE A 17 -7.69 -6.50 -1.29
C PHE A 17 -7.26 -5.31 -0.42
N GLN A 18 -6.59 -5.52 0.72
CA GLN A 18 -6.08 -4.44 1.57
C GLN A 18 -5.10 -3.53 0.81
N LYS A 19 -4.14 -4.12 0.10
CA LYS A 19 -3.20 -3.36 -0.74
C LYS A 19 -3.91 -2.65 -1.88
N ALA A 20 -4.95 -3.24 -2.47
CA ALA A 20 -5.76 -2.56 -3.47
C ALA A 20 -6.50 -1.35 -2.91
N TYR A 21 -7.01 -1.42 -1.66
CA TYR A 21 -7.64 -0.29 -0.98
C TYR A 21 -6.65 0.83 -0.67
N TYR A 22 -5.42 0.52 -0.22
CA TYR A 22 -4.41 1.58 0.00
C TYR A 22 -4.10 2.37 -1.27
N ILE A 23 -3.99 1.68 -2.41
CA ILE A 23 -3.78 2.35 -3.69
C ILE A 23 -5.01 3.19 -4.07
N LEU A 24 -6.22 2.70 -3.78
CA LEU A 24 -7.47 3.41 -4.05
C LEU A 24 -7.60 4.68 -3.20
N ASP A 25 -7.25 4.60 -1.92
CA ASP A 25 -7.31 5.73 -0.99
C ASP A 25 -6.32 6.84 -1.38
N GLU A 26 -5.14 6.51 -1.92
CA GLU A 26 -4.22 7.52 -2.46
C GLU A 26 -4.73 8.17 -3.76
N LEU A 27 -5.59 7.48 -4.51
CA LEU A 27 -6.18 8.01 -5.75
C LEU A 27 -7.42 8.85 -5.48
N LEU A 28 -8.26 8.44 -4.52
CA LEU A 28 -9.58 8.99 -4.27
C LEU A 28 -9.79 9.24 -2.78
N ILE A 29 -10.35 10.40 -2.46
CA ILE A 29 -10.80 10.72 -1.11
C ILE A 29 -12.20 11.33 -1.16
N ALA A 30 -13.11 10.83 -0.31
CA ALA A 30 -14.50 11.29 -0.26
C ALA A 30 -15.24 11.29 -1.61
N GLY A 31 -14.85 10.39 -2.53
CA GLY A 31 -15.44 10.28 -3.87
C GLY A 31 -14.84 11.21 -4.92
N GLU A 32 -13.84 12.02 -4.57
CA GLU A 32 -13.13 12.94 -5.46
C GLU A 32 -11.69 12.47 -5.70
N ILE A 33 -11.09 12.89 -6.83
CA ILE A 33 -9.68 12.60 -7.13
C ILE A 33 -8.78 13.36 -6.17
N GLN A 34 -8.00 12.63 -5.38
CA GLN A 34 -6.99 13.19 -4.48
C GLN A 34 -5.66 13.41 -5.22
N GLU A 35 -5.15 12.35 -5.86
CA GLU A 35 -3.88 12.37 -6.58
C GLU A 35 -4.06 11.82 -8.00
N SER A 36 -3.73 12.64 -8.99
CA SER A 36 -3.84 12.26 -10.41
C SER A 36 -2.53 11.70 -10.96
N SER A 37 -1.41 11.99 -10.30
CA SER A 37 -0.09 11.53 -10.72
C SER A 37 0.17 10.10 -10.28
N LYS A 38 0.12 9.16 -11.22
CA LYS A 38 0.48 7.75 -10.99
C LYS A 38 1.87 7.58 -10.37
N ARG A 39 2.81 8.48 -10.69
CA ARG A 39 4.17 8.45 -10.14
C ARG A 39 4.18 8.80 -8.65
N ASP A 40 3.38 9.79 -8.26
CA ASP A 40 3.31 10.23 -6.87
C ASP A 40 2.56 9.21 -6.02
N VAL A 41 1.46 8.64 -6.52
CA VAL A 41 0.75 7.51 -5.88
C VAL A 41 1.71 6.34 -5.60
N LEU A 42 2.44 5.86 -6.62
CA LEU A 42 3.40 4.75 -6.44
C LEU A 42 4.52 5.07 -5.45
N ARG A 43 4.97 6.34 -5.37
CA ARG A 43 5.97 6.76 -4.39
C ARG A 43 5.42 6.69 -2.97
N ARG A 44 4.20 7.18 -2.75
CA ARG A 44 3.55 7.20 -1.43
C ARG A 44 3.29 5.79 -0.91
N ILE A 45 2.77 4.91 -1.76
CA ILE A 45 2.57 3.50 -1.39
C ILE A 45 3.90 2.85 -1.00
N GLY A 46 4.98 3.07 -1.77
CA GLY A 46 6.29 2.53 -1.43
C GLY A 46 6.87 3.07 -0.12
N GLN A 47 6.51 4.30 0.28
CA GLN A 47 6.87 4.86 1.58
C GLN A 47 6.07 4.21 2.71
N GLN A 48 4.76 4.01 2.51
CA GLN A 48 3.90 3.29 3.46
C GLN A 48 4.38 1.85 3.68
N ASP A 49 4.66 1.10 2.60
CA ASP A 49 5.16 -0.27 2.71
C ASP A 49 6.47 -0.35 3.53
N ALA A 50 7.36 0.65 3.38
CA ALA A 50 8.60 0.74 4.13
C ALA A 50 8.39 1.11 5.60
N MET A 51 7.44 2.01 5.90
CA MET A 51 7.07 2.37 7.27
C MET A 51 6.42 1.20 7.99
N GLU A 52 5.48 0.51 7.35
CA GLU A 52 4.81 -0.67 7.90
C GLU A 52 5.84 -1.77 8.21
N ALA A 53 6.77 -2.04 7.29
CA ALA A 53 7.86 -2.99 7.53
C ALA A 53 8.75 -2.60 8.73
N ALA A 54 9.09 -1.31 8.87
CA ALA A 54 9.89 -0.83 9.99
C ALA A 54 9.14 -0.94 11.34
N GLU A 55 7.84 -0.63 11.36
CA GLU A 55 6.98 -0.80 12.53
C GLU A 55 6.88 -2.26 12.95
N PHE A 56 6.73 -3.19 12.00
CA PHE A 56 6.73 -4.63 12.27
C PHE A 56 8.06 -5.12 12.86
N GLU A 57 9.20 -4.57 12.41
CA GLU A 57 10.51 -4.90 12.98
C GLU A 57 10.67 -4.37 14.42
N GLU A 58 10.23 -3.14 14.70
CA GLU A 58 10.25 -2.57 16.05
C GLU A 58 9.34 -3.33 17.02
N ASP A 59 8.10 -3.66 16.61
CA ASP A 59 7.15 -4.42 17.42
C ASP A 59 7.64 -5.87 17.66
N GLY A 60 8.24 -6.49 16.65
CA GLY A 60 8.85 -7.82 16.77
C GLY A 60 9.98 -7.84 17.80
N LEU A 61 10.80 -6.78 17.83
CA LEU A 61 11.87 -6.61 18.81
C LEU A 61 11.31 -6.31 20.22
N GLY A 62 10.30 -5.44 20.31
CA GLY A 62 9.64 -5.09 21.57
C GLY A 62 9.00 -6.30 22.27
N ARG A 63 8.47 -7.24 21.50
CA ARG A 63 7.84 -8.47 22.01
C ARG A 63 8.85 -9.57 22.38
N LEU A 64 10.08 -9.51 21.87
CA LEU A 64 11.17 -10.43 22.22
C LEU A 64 11.95 -9.97 23.46
N LEU A 65 11.88 -8.67 23.76
CA LEU A 65 12.52 -8.03 24.92
C LEU A 65 11.61 -7.96 26.16
N SER A 66 10.32 -8.32 26.04
CA SER A 66 9.35 -8.42 27.15
C SER A 66 9.23 -9.84 27.69
#